data_AF-A0A376LIG0-F1
#
_entry.id   AF-A0A376LIG0-F1
#
_cell.length_a   1.000
_cell.length_b   1.000
_cell.length_c   1.000
_cell.angle_alpha   90.00
_cell.angle_beta   90.00
_cell.angle_gamma   90.00
#
_symmetry.space_group_name_H-M   'P 1'
#
loop_
_entity.id
_entity.type
_entity.pdbx_description
1 polymer ?
#
loop_
_entity_poly.entity_id
_entity_poly.type
_entity_poly.pdbx_seq_one_letter_code
_entity_poly.pdbx_strand_id
1 'polypeptide(L)'
;MPGRDGDILARLTTLPQALGDHAQKGTLQAQFAQLPPVPQLARQLVTLLGSFAFDWSILPESPRKASLPLQVTLLTLHDANSEALLQQQLKVQWQTTWQQHFAAAPWMMRNWLIYRVYHDVIGQADGADYCPLVCDFYLIRTLISLWTLDGSPLRKEDIFALFAVFERWRESENAAAIRQQLQSLCAAEPLLSAFSLLT
;
A
#
# COMPACT_ATOMS: atom_id res chain seq x y z
N MET A 1 -4.04 23.02 -30.42
CA MET A 1 -2.84 22.28 -29.97
C MET A 1 -2.11 23.16 -28.97
N PRO A 2 -2.05 22.80 -27.67
CA PRO A 2 -1.49 23.62 -26.58
C PRO A 2 0.04 23.84 -26.64
N GLY A 3 0.70 23.53 -27.77
CA GLY A 3 2.14 23.67 -27.97
C GLY A 3 2.56 24.77 -28.95
N ARG A 4 1.70 25.76 -29.24
CA ARG A 4 2.02 26.86 -30.17
C ARG A 4 2.25 28.23 -29.52
N ASP A 5 2.03 28.33 -28.21
CA ASP A 5 2.12 29.59 -27.48
C ASP A 5 3.36 29.59 -26.57
N GLY A 6 4.29 30.52 -26.81
CA GLY A 6 5.60 30.55 -26.16
C GLY A 6 5.51 30.68 -24.63
N ASP A 7 4.50 31.39 -24.15
CA ASP A 7 4.23 31.58 -22.72
C ASP A 7 3.69 30.30 -22.05
N ILE A 8 2.93 29.49 -22.78
CA ILE A 8 2.43 28.19 -22.28
C ILE A 8 3.61 27.22 -22.14
N LEU A 9 4.50 27.16 -23.12
CA LEU A 9 5.72 26.35 -23.06
C LEU A 9 6.64 26.78 -21.92
N ALA A 10 6.87 28.09 -21.74
CA ALA A 10 7.64 28.61 -20.62
C ALA A 10 7.04 28.21 -19.27
N ARG A 11 5.72 28.35 -19.09
CA ARG A 11 5.03 27.90 -17.88
C ARG A 11 5.17 26.39 -17.66
N LEU A 12 4.95 25.57 -18.69
CA LEU A 12 5.09 24.11 -18.60
C LEU A 12 6.49 23.69 -18.14
N THR A 13 7.55 24.38 -18.59
CA THR A 13 8.93 24.09 -18.15
C THR A 13 9.20 24.43 -16.68
N THR A 14 8.45 25.37 -16.10
CA THR A 14 8.57 25.75 -14.68
C THR A 14 7.75 24.88 -13.73
N LEU A 15 6.78 24.11 -14.25
CA LEU A 15 5.87 23.30 -13.43
C LEU A 15 6.58 22.27 -12.53
N PRO A 16 7.60 21.52 -12.98
CA PRO A 16 8.27 20.54 -12.12
C PRO A 16 8.94 21.18 -10.91
N GLN A 17 9.60 22.33 -11.12
CA GLN A 17 10.24 23.07 -10.03
C GLN A 17 9.20 23.67 -9.08
N ALA A 18 8.13 24.26 -9.61
CA ALA A 18 7.04 24.79 -8.78
C ALA A 18 6.38 23.70 -7.93
N LEU A 19 6.13 22.51 -8.49
CA LEU A 19 5.62 21.35 -7.76
C LEU A 19 6.61 20.89 -6.68
N GLY A 20 7.91 20.85 -6.99
CA GLY A 20 8.97 20.57 -6.02
C GLY A 20 8.97 21.57 -4.86
N ASP A 21 8.86 22.86 -5.16
CA ASP A 21 8.80 23.94 -4.16
C ASP A 21 7.54 23.81 -3.28
N HIS A 22 6.39 23.49 -3.88
CA HIS A 22 5.14 23.23 -3.13
C HIS A 22 5.22 21.98 -2.25
N ALA A 23 5.93 20.94 -2.70
CA ALA A 23 6.19 19.76 -1.88
C ALA A 23 7.07 20.11 -0.67
N GLN A 24 8.16 20.84 -0.88
CA GLN A 24 9.08 21.26 0.19
C GLN A 24 8.42 22.20 1.21
N LYS A 25 7.55 23.11 0.74
CA LYS A 25 6.78 24.02 1.59
C LYS A 25 5.64 23.32 2.34
N GLY A 26 5.40 22.03 2.09
CA GLY A 26 4.29 21.28 2.69
C GLY A 26 2.92 21.64 2.15
N THR A 27 2.82 22.46 1.09
CA THR A 27 1.54 22.84 0.47
C THR A 27 0.81 21.62 -0.08
N LEU A 28 1.52 20.72 -0.76
CA LEU A 28 0.92 19.47 -1.27
C LEU A 28 0.43 18.57 -0.13
N GLN A 29 1.16 18.51 0.98
CA GLN A 29 0.76 17.75 2.16
C GLN A 29 -0.50 18.33 2.82
N ALA A 30 -0.59 19.66 2.90
CA ALA A 30 -1.78 20.35 3.41
C ALA A 30 -3.01 20.12 2.53
N GLN A 31 -2.85 20.15 1.19
CA GLN A 31 -3.93 19.84 0.26
C GLN A 31 -4.37 18.38 0.36
N PHE A 32 -3.41 17.45 0.45
CA PHE A 32 -3.70 16.04 0.65
C PHE A 32 -4.49 15.78 1.93
N ALA A 33 -4.18 16.48 3.02
CA ALA A 33 -4.89 16.37 4.29
C ALA A 33 -6.36 16.86 4.25
N GLN A 34 -6.74 17.63 3.23
CA GLN A 34 -8.11 18.11 3.04
C GLN A 34 -8.98 17.15 2.22
N LEU A 35 -8.41 16.10 1.65
CA LEU A 35 -9.16 15.10 0.90
C LEU A 35 -10.12 14.34 1.83
N PRO A 36 -11.37 14.07 1.39
CA PRO A 36 -12.30 13.30 2.19
C PRO A 36 -11.77 11.86 2.38
N PRO A 37 -11.96 11.26 3.56
CA PRO A 37 -11.55 9.87 3.77
C PRO A 37 -12.44 8.95 2.91
N VAL A 38 -11.80 7.97 2.26
CA VAL A 38 -12.50 6.89 1.52
C VAL A 38 -12.22 5.55 2.22
N PRO A 39 -12.83 5.30 3.39
CA PRO A 39 -12.49 4.13 4.21
C PRO A 39 -12.98 2.82 3.60
N GLN A 40 -13.96 2.86 2.69
CA GLN A 40 -14.56 1.68 2.10
C GLN A 40 -13.56 0.85 1.31
N LEU A 41 -12.71 1.50 0.51
CA LEU A 41 -11.68 0.81 -0.27
C LEU A 41 -10.67 0.13 0.66
N ALA A 42 -10.20 0.85 1.69
CA ALA A 42 -9.27 0.30 2.67
C ALA A 42 -9.85 -0.95 3.40
N ARG A 43 -11.14 -0.93 3.74
CA ARG A 43 -11.84 -2.09 4.35
C ARG A 43 -11.93 -3.25 3.36
N GLN A 44 -12.36 -2.99 2.13
CA GLN A 44 -12.43 -4.01 1.08
C GLN A 44 -11.08 -4.67 0.82
N LEU A 45 -9.99 -3.89 0.82
CA LEU A 45 -8.63 -4.43 0.70
C LEU A 45 -8.25 -5.33 1.87
N VAL A 46 -8.60 -4.94 3.10
CA VAL A 46 -8.35 -5.78 4.29
C VAL A 46 -9.14 -7.08 4.21
N THR A 47 -10.42 -7.02 3.84
CA THR A 47 -11.26 -8.21 3.67
C THR A 47 -10.71 -9.12 2.57
N LEU A 48 -10.26 -8.52 1.44
CA LEU A 48 -9.66 -9.26 0.34
C LEU A 48 -8.34 -9.93 0.71
N LEU A 49 -7.54 -9.33 1.58
CA LEU A 49 -6.28 -9.92 2.08
C LEU A 49 -6.52 -11.31 2.68
N GLY A 50 -7.68 -11.55 3.29
CA GLY A 50 -8.05 -12.87 3.83
C GLY A 50 -8.29 -13.95 2.79
N SER A 51 -8.43 -13.59 1.51
CA SER A 51 -8.58 -14.51 0.37
C SER A 51 -7.26 -14.80 -0.35
N PHE A 52 -6.14 -14.25 0.13
CA PHE A 52 -4.84 -14.40 -0.53
C PHE A 52 -4.28 -15.80 -0.24
N ALA A 53 -3.94 -16.52 -1.30
CA ALA A 53 -3.30 -17.83 -1.22
C ALA A 53 -1.78 -17.68 -0.95
N PHE A 54 -1.43 -17.18 0.23
CA PHE A 54 -0.03 -17.02 0.64
C PHE A 54 0.66 -18.37 0.90
N ASP A 55 1.92 -18.49 0.49
CA ASP A 55 2.77 -19.59 0.91
C ASP A 55 3.46 -19.26 2.25
N TRP A 56 2.79 -19.64 3.34
CA TRP A 56 3.28 -19.42 4.70
C TRP A 56 4.51 -20.25 5.07
N SER A 57 4.90 -21.25 4.27
CA SER A 57 6.08 -22.08 4.54
C SER A 57 7.38 -21.27 4.53
N ILE A 58 7.38 -20.14 3.80
CA ILE A 58 8.49 -19.18 3.68
C ILE A 58 8.82 -18.49 5.01
N LEU A 59 7.83 -18.35 5.89
CA LEU A 59 8.04 -17.67 7.17
C LEU A 59 9.05 -18.45 8.04
N PRO A 60 9.94 -17.75 8.77
CA PRO A 60 10.83 -18.40 9.71
C PRO A 60 10.03 -19.01 10.87
N GLU A 61 10.59 -20.06 11.49
CA GLU A 61 9.97 -20.71 12.64
C GLU A 61 9.77 -19.72 13.79
N SER A 62 8.51 -19.53 14.14
CA SER A 62 8.06 -18.59 15.18
C SER A 62 6.60 -18.88 15.54
N PRO A 63 6.11 -18.46 16.72
CA PRO A 63 4.69 -18.55 17.04
C PRO A 63 3.80 -17.85 15.98
N ARG A 64 4.31 -16.76 15.40
CA ARG A 64 3.62 -15.99 14.35
C ARG A 64 3.44 -16.77 13.05
N LYS A 65 4.33 -17.71 12.72
CA LYS A 65 4.15 -18.59 11.55
C LYS A 65 2.85 -19.41 11.63
N ALA A 66 2.41 -19.78 12.84
CA ALA A 66 1.17 -20.51 13.05
C ALA A 66 -0.04 -19.57 13.21
N SER A 67 0.10 -18.43 13.91
CA SER A 67 -1.03 -17.56 14.25
C SER A 67 -1.40 -16.57 13.14
N LEU A 68 -0.42 -16.04 12.38
CA LEU A 68 -0.69 -15.06 11.32
C LEU A 68 -1.60 -15.62 10.20
N PRO A 69 -1.39 -16.84 9.67
CA PRO A 69 -2.27 -17.40 8.64
C PRO A 69 -3.72 -17.45 9.10
N LEU A 70 -3.97 -17.87 10.34
CA LEU A 70 -5.31 -17.90 10.93
C LEU A 70 -5.88 -16.49 11.04
N GLN A 71 -5.10 -15.54 11.54
CA GLN A 71 -5.51 -14.14 11.66
C GLN A 71 -5.90 -13.53 10.31
N VAL A 72 -5.15 -13.84 9.25
CA VAL A 72 -5.43 -13.37 7.88
C VAL A 72 -6.72 -13.99 7.35
N THR A 73 -6.93 -15.30 7.50
CA THR A 73 -8.17 -15.95 7.05
C THR A 73 -9.42 -15.37 7.74
N LEU A 74 -9.31 -15.03 9.02
CA LEU A 74 -10.41 -14.44 9.79
C LEU A 74 -10.84 -13.04 9.30
N LEU A 75 -10.02 -12.34 8.51
CA LEU A 75 -10.38 -11.04 7.93
C LEU A 75 -11.66 -11.10 7.09
N THR A 76 -11.92 -12.24 6.45
CA THR A 76 -13.13 -12.47 5.63
C THR A 76 -14.43 -12.58 6.43
N LEU A 77 -14.35 -12.76 7.76
CA LEU A 77 -15.49 -13.03 8.63
C LEU A 77 -15.94 -11.83 9.47
N HIS A 78 -15.29 -10.67 9.32
CA HIS A 78 -15.62 -9.49 10.12
C HIS A 78 -16.94 -8.87 9.68
N ASP A 79 -17.74 -8.43 10.66
CA ASP A 79 -18.87 -7.54 10.39
C ASP A 79 -18.41 -6.08 10.20
N ALA A 80 -19.29 -5.22 9.67
CA ALA A 80 -18.95 -3.84 9.34
C ALA A 80 -18.43 -3.01 10.53
N ASN A 81 -18.85 -3.33 11.76
CA ASN A 81 -18.41 -2.60 12.96
C ASN A 81 -17.00 -3.06 13.37
N SER A 82 -16.75 -4.36 13.28
CA SER A 82 -15.46 -4.99 13.56
C SER A 82 -14.40 -4.57 12.53
N GLU A 83 -14.78 -4.42 11.26
CA GLU A 83 -13.90 -3.91 10.20
C GLU A 83 -13.42 -2.48 10.46
N ALA A 84 -14.31 -1.59 10.90
CA ALA A 84 -13.94 -0.20 11.19
C ALA A 84 -12.96 -0.10 12.36
N LEU A 85 -13.19 -0.86 13.43
CA LEU A 85 -12.29 -0.94 14.58
C LEU A 85 -10.93 -1.53 14.17
N LEU A 86 -10.94 -2.64 13.43
CA LEU A 86 -9.72 -3.28 12.94
C LEU A 86 -8.92 -2.33 12.06
N GLN A 87 -9.56 -1.60 11.15
CA GLN A 87 -8.89 -0.61 10.30
C GLN A 87 -8.19 0.47 11.15
N GLN A 88 -8.86 0.97 12.19
CA GLN A 88 -8.27 1.96 13.09
C GLN A 88 -7.07 1.38 13.84
N GLN A 89 -7.19 0.15 14.35
CA GLN A 89 -6.10 -0.55 15.03
C GLN A 89 -4.90 -0.76 14.08
N LEU A 90 -5.13 -1.21 12.85
CA LEU A 90 -4.08 -1.41 11.85
C LEU A 90 -3.36 -0.11 11.47
N LYS A 91 -4.09 1.01 11.40
CA LYS A 91 -3.52 2.33 11.13
C LYS A 91 -2.60 2.79 12.26
N VAL A 92 -3.04 2.68 13.52
CA VAL A 92 -2.22 3.00 14.69
C VAL A 92 -1.03 2.05 14.78
N GLN A 93 -1.27 0.75 14.59
CA GLN A 93 -0.23 -0.27 14.64
C GLN A 93 0.84 -0.02 13.58
N TRP A 94 0.45 0.36 12.36
CA TRP A 94 1.42 0.71 11.33
C TRP A 94 2.32 1.87 11.74
N GLN A 95 1.76 2.93 12.34
CA GLN A 95 2.56 4.08 12.77
C GLN A 95 3.60 3.65 13.81
N THR A 96 3.20 2.82 14.78
CA THR A 96 4.10 2.26 15.78
C THR A 96 5.20 1.40 15.13
N THR A 97 4.82 0.45 14.28
CA THR A 97 5.73 -0.45 13.58
C THR A 97 6.71 0.32 12.67
N TRP A 98 6.23 1.36 11.99
CA TRP A 98 7.06 2.25 11.19
C TRP A 98 8.12 2.93 12.04
N GLN A 99 7.74 3.56 13.15
CA GLN A 99 8.68 4.26 14.02
C GLN A 99 9.74 3.31 14.60
N GLN A 100 9.35 2.10 14.97
CA GLN A 100 10.26 1.12 15.57
C GLN A 100 11.21 0.47 14.57
N HIS A 101 10.74 0.14 13.36
CA HIS A 101 11.49 -0.72 12.44
C HIS A 101 11.94 -0.04 11.14
N PHE A 102 11.23 0.98 10.68
CA PHE A 102 11.44 1.57 9.36
C PHE A 102 11.94 3.02 9.42
N ALA A 103 11.68 3.78 10.49
CA ALA A 103 12.12 5.17 10.59
C ALA A 103 13.65 5.32 10.55
N ALA A 104 14.38 4.44 11.23
CA ALA A 104 15.85 4.41 11.21
C ALA A 104 16.43 3.68 9.98
N ALA A 105 15.62 2.89 9.28
CA ALA A 105 16.04 2.09 8.14
C ALA A 105 14.98 2.09 7.00
N PRO A 106 14.62 3.28 6.47
CA PRO A 106 13.52 3.42 5.51
C PRO A 106 13.85 2.78 4.16
N TRP A 107 15.14 2.50 3.91
CA TRP A 107 15.65 1.84 2.72
C TRP A 107 15.01 0.46 2.49
N MET A 108 14.60 -0.27 3.54
CA MET A 108 13.96 -1.59 3.36
C MET A 108 12.67 -1.47 2.54
N MET A 109 11.79 -0.56 2.95
CA MET A 109 10.53 -0.30 2.25
C MET A 109 10.76 0.45 0.93
N ARG A 110 11.69 1.42 0.91
CA ARG A 110 12.04 2.15 -0.31
C ARG A 110 12.59 1.25 -1.41
N ASN A 111 13.47 0.31 -1.08
CA ASN A 111 14.07 -0.58 -2.07
C ASN A 111 13.01 -1.46 -2.71
N TRP A 112 12.05 -1.96 -1.92
CA TRP A 112 10.90 -2.67 -2.45
C TRP A 112 10.11 -1.77 -3.41
N LEU A 113 9.69 -0.57 -2.99
CA LEU A 113 8.95 0.36 -3.85
C LEU A 113 9.71 0.73 -5.14
N ILE A 114 11.01 1.00 -5.06
CA ILE A 114 11.86 1.31 -6.22
C ILE A 114 11.86 0.12 -7.18
N TYR A 115 12.12 -1.09 -6.68
CA TYR A 115 12.09 -2.29 -7.51
C TYR A 115 10.75 -2.42 -8.24
N ARG A 116 9.64 -2.20 -7.55
CA ARG A 116 8.29 -2.28 -8.12
C ARG A 116 8.05 -1.21 -9.20
N VAL A 117 8.41 0.05 -8.94
CA VAL A 117 8.25 1.15 -9.91
C VAL A 117 9.01 0.87 -11.20
N TYR A 118 10.23 0.37 -11.11
CA TYR A 118 11.04 0.06 -12.30
C TYR A 118 10.61 -1.23 -12.99
N HIS A 119 10.30 -2.28 -12.24
CA HIS A 119 9.95 -3.58 -12.79
C HIS A 119 8.59 -3.57 -13.50
N ASP A 120 7.60 -2.90 -12.91
CA ASP A 120 6.25 -2.79 -13.50
C ASP A 120 6.13 -1.61 -14.47
N VAL A 121 7.22 -0.86 -14.67
CA VAL A 121 7.28 0.29 -15.58
C VAL A 121 6.18 1.32 -15.29
N ILE A 122 5.99 1.62 -13.99
CA ILE A 122 4.93 2.51 -13.51
C ILE A 122 5.13 3.93 -14.06
N GLY A 123 4.05 4.56 -14.53
CA GLY A 123 4.03 5.89 -15.12
C GLY A 123 3.92 5.90 -16.65
N GLN A 124 3.85 4.73 -17.31
CA GLN A 124 3.64 4.64 -18.76
C GLN A 124 2.17 4.66 -19.15
N ALA A 125 1.27 4.24 -18.25
CA ALA A 125 -0.17 4.14 -18.50
C ALA A 125 -0.95 5.37 -18.00
N ASP A 126 -0.41 6.59 -18.18
CA ASP A 126 -1.02 7.85 -17.71
C ASP A 126 -1.44 7.80 -16.23
N GLY A 127 -0.65 7.11 -15.41
CA GLY A 127 -0.89 6.94 -13.97
C GLY A 127 -1.97 5.91 -13.60
N ALA A 128 -2.60 5.22 -14.56
CA ALA A 128 -3.55 4.13 -14.27
C ALA A 128 -2.90 2.94 -13.54
N ASP A 129 -1.60 2.76 -13.75
CA ASP A 129 -0.73 1.77 -13.10
C ASP A 129 -0.34 2.16 -11.65
N TYR A 130 -0.57 3.41 -11.26
CA TYR A 130 -0.28 3.90 -9.91
C TYR A 130 -1.19 3.28 -8.84
N CYS A 131 -2.48 3.13 -9.13
CA CYS A 131 -3.44 2.60 -8.16
C CYS A 131 -3.11 1.15 -7.73
N PRO A 132 -2.83 0.20 -8.65
CA PRO A 132 -2.33 -1.12 -8.30
C PRO A 132 -1.08 -1.11 -7.39
N LEU A 133 -0.10 -0.24 -7.67
CA LEU A 133 1.10 -0.10 -6.83
C LEU A 133 0.75 0.33 -5.40
N VAL A 134 -0.14 1.31 -5.26
CA VAL A 134 -0.55 1.79 -3.94
C VAL A 134 -1.39 0.75 -3.19
N CYS A 135 -2.24 -0.02 -3.89
CA CYS A 135 -2.93 -1.17 -3.31
C CYS A 135 -1.94 -2.22 -2.79
N ASP A 136 -0.94 -2.61 -3.57
CA ASP A 136 0.11 -3.55 -3.15
C ASP A 136 0.84 -3.01 -1.90
N PHE A 137 1.20 -1.72 -1.90
CA PHE A 137 1.84 -1.06 -0.75
C PHE A 137 0.95 -1.06 0.50
N TYR A 138 -0.34 -0.78 0.35
CA TYR A 138 -1.30 -0.82 1.45
C TYR A 138 -1.44 -2.23 2.03
N LEU A 139 -1.51 -3.26 1.17
CA LEU A 139 -1.69 -4.65 1.58
C LEU A 139 -0.47 -5.19 2.32
N ILE A 140 0.75 -4.91 1.83
CA ILE A 140 1.97 -5.36 2.52
C ILE A 140 2.17 -4.65 3.86
N ARG A 141 1.86 -3.35 3.93
CA ARG A 141 1.79 -2.60 5.20
C ARG A 141 0.82 -3.27 6.16
N THR A 142 -0.35 -3.65 5.68
CA THR A 142 -1.38 -4.30 6.48
C THR A 142 -0.91 -5.66 7.00
N LEU A 143 -0.28 -6.47 6.16
CA LEU A 143 0.28 -7.77 6.54
C LEU A 143 1.35 -7.63 7.64
N ILE A 144 2.23 -6.62 7.53
CA ILE A 144 3.24 -6.32 8.55
C ILE A 144 2.57 -5.81 9.84
N SER A 145 1.56 -4.94 9.74
CA SER A 145 0.80 -4.49 10.91
C SER A 145 0.15 -5.67 11.64
N LEU A 146 -0.47 -6.59 10.90
CA LEU A 146 -1.05 -7.82 11.46
C LEU A 146 -0.01 -8.67 12.20
N TRP A 147 1.20 -8.80 11.65
CA TRP A 147 2.31 -9.48 12.34
C TRP A 147 2.57 -8.91 13.72
N THR A 148 2.64 -7.58 13.82
CA THR A 148 2.98 -6.86 15.05
C THR A 148 1.79 -6.57 15.97
N LEU A 149 0.56 -6.86 15.53
CA LEU A 149 -0.66 -6.42 16.22
C LEU A 149 -0.81 -7.03 17.61
N ASP A 150 -0.29 -8.24 17.84
CA ASP A 150 -0.28 -8.92 19.13
C ASP A 150 0.96 -8.57 19.99
N GLY A 151 1.78 -7.61 19.55
CA GLY A 151 3.03 -7.24 20.21
C GLY A 151 4.21 -8.17 19.88
N SER A 152 4.05 -9.09 18.93
CA SER A 152 5.14 -9.98 18.51
C SER A 152 6.33 -9.21 17.94
N PRO A 153 7.56 -9.67 18.22
CA PRO A 153 8.76 -9.05 17.68
C PRO A 153 8.78 -9.17 16.15
N LEU A 154 9.26 -8.12 15.49
CA LEU A 154 9.47 -8.07 14.05
C LEU A 154 10.97 -7.92 13.78
N ARG A 155 11.66 -9.04 13.59
CA ARG A 155 13.09 -9.06 13.24
C ARG A 155 13.25 -8.76 11.75
N LYS A 156 14.47 -8.42 11.33
CA LYS A 156 14.77 -8.16 9.91
C LYS A 156 14.46 -9.37 9.01
N GLU A 157 14.74 -10.58 9.48
CA GLU A 157 14.41 -11.82 8.76
C GLU A 157 12.90 -12.01 8.59
N ASP A 158 12.10 -11.65 9.60
CA ASP A 158 10.63 -11.71 9.53
C ASP A 158 10.12 -10.70 8.48
N ILE A 159 10.68 -9.49 8.45
CA ILE A 159 10.35 -8.46 7.44
C ILE A 159 10.62 -8.99 6.03
N PHE A 160 11.83 -9.53 5.77
CA PHE A 160 12.17 -10.08 4.45
C PHE A 160 11.29 -11.27 4.08
N ALA A 161 10.96 -12.14 5.03
CA ALA A 161 10.05 -13.26 4.79
C ALA A 161 8.65 -12.78 4.44
N LEU A 162 8.13 -11.72 5.08
CA LEU A 162 6.83 -11.13 4.74
C LEU A 162 6.82 -10.52 3.33
N PHE A 163 7.89 -9.82 2.93
CA PHE A 163 8.06 -9.39 1.54
C PHE A 163 8.08 -10.57 0.58
N ALA A 164 8.82 -11.64 0.89
CA ALA A 164 8.91 -12.82 0.04
C ALA A 164 7.57 -13.57 -0.08
N VAL A 165 6.82 -13.72 1.01
CA VAL A 165 5.46 -14.28 1.01
C VAL A 165 4.54 -13.47 0.10
N PHE A 166 4.60 -12.14 0.21
CA PHE A 166 3.78 -11.25 -0.60
C PHE A 166 4.16 -11.30 -2.08
N GLU A 167 5.45 -11.22 -2.41
CA GLU A 167 5.93 -11.27 -3.80
C GLU A 167 5.62 -12.62 -4.46
N ARG A 168 5.77 -13.73 -3.74
CA ARG A 168 5.39 -15.04 -4.29
C ARG A 168 3.90 -15.14 -4.54
N TRP A 169 3.06 -14.58 -3.67
CA TRP A 169 1.63 -14.49 -3.95
C TRP A 169 1.35 -13.63 -5.18
N ARG A 170 2.03 -12.49 -5.35
CA ARG A 170 1.83 -11.58 -6.50
C ARG A 170 2.04 -12.21 -7.87
N GLU A 171 2.85 -13.27 -7.95
CA GLU A 171 3.11 -14.06 -9.16
C GLU A 171 2.14 -15.24 -9.36
N SER A 172 1.23 -15.47 -8.41
CA SER A 172 0.28 -16.58 -8.43
C SER A 172 -0.98 -16.30 -9.26
N GLU A 173 -1.67 -17.37 -9.68
CA GLU A 173 -2.99 -17.28 -10.33
C GLU A 173 -4.04 -16.62 -9.42
N ASN A 174 -3.97 -16.86 -8.11
CA ASN A 174 -4.85 -16.23 -7.13
C ASN A 174 -4.68 -14.70 -7.15
N ALA A 175 -3.44 -14.20 -7.27
CA ALA A 175 -3.20 -12.76 -7.40
C ALA A 175 -3.78 -12.18 -8.69
N ALA A 176 -3.74 -12.91 -9.81
CA ALA A 176 -4.36 -12.44 -11.06
C ALA A 176 -5.88 -12.24 -10.90
N ALA A 177 -6.58 -13.20 -10.29
CA ALA A 177 -8.01 -13.11 -10.03
C ALA A 177 -8.35 -11.95 -9.06
N ILE A 178 -7.59 -11.84 -7.96
CA ILE A 178 -7.80 -10.76 -6.98
C ILE A 178 -7.52 -9.39 -7.60
N ARG A 179 -6.51 -9.25 -8.45
CA ARG A 179 -6.20 -7.98 -9.14
C ARG A 179 -7.32 -7.53 -10.06
N GLN A 180 -7.99 -8.45 -10.76
CA GLN A 180 -9.18 -8.10 -11.55
C GLN A 180 -10.29 -7.54 -10.67
N GLN A 181 -10.50 -8.14 -9.48
CA GLN A 181 -11.44 -7.62 -8.51
C GLN A 181 -11.03 -6.23 -8.02
N LEU A 182 -9.76 -6.02 -7.67
CA LEU A 182 -9.23 -4.72 -7.24
C LEU A 182 -9.39 -3.63 -8.30
N GLN A 183 -9.14 -3.96 -9.56
CA GLN A 183 -9.35 -3.04 -10.68
C GLN A 183 -10.80 -2.57 -10.75
N SER A 184 -11.77 -3.48 -10.56
CA SER A 184 -13.19 -3.09 -10.57
C SER A 184 -13.57 -2.17 -9.40
N LEU A 185 -12.94 -2.34 -8.23
CA LEU A 185 -13.15 -1.45 -7.08
C LEU A 185 -12.60 -0.03 -7.31
N CYS A 186 -11.50 0.08 -8.05
CA CYS A 186 -10.81 1.35 -8.28
C CYS A 186 -11.18 2.02 -9.61
N ALA A 187 -12.01 1.38 -10.44
CA ALA A 187 -12.22 1.75 -11.85
C ALA A 187 -12.80 3.16 -12.06
N ALA A 188 -13.64 3.65 -11.14
CA ALA A 188 -14.31 4.94 -11.29
C ALA A 188 -13.33 6.12 -11.15
N GLU A 189 -12.45 6.07 -10.15
CA GLU A 189 -11.51 7.16 -9.83
C GLU A 189 -10.18 6.57 -9.29
N PRO A 190 -9.28 6.08 -10.15
CA PRO A 190 -8.08 5.34 -9.73
C PRO A 190 -7.11 6.16 -8.88
N LEU A 191 -6.93 7.44 -9.21
CA LEU A 191 -6.02 8.33 -8.45
C LEU A 191 -6.58 8.69 -7.07
N LEU A 192 -7.87 9.00 -6.97
CA LEU A 192 -8.52 9.25 -5.68
C LEU A 192 -8.48 8.00 -4.79
N SER A 193 -8.73 6.83 -5.40
CA SER A 193 -8.61 5.53 -4.76
C SER A 193 -7.20 5.32 -4.20
N ALA A 194 -6.17 5.54 -5.03
CA ALA A 194 -4.77 5.45 -4.61
C ALA A 194 -4.47 6.40 -3.44
N PHE A 195 -4.81 7.69 -3.56
CA PHE A 195 -4.54 8.68 -2.53
C PHE A 195 -5.21 8.36 -1.19
N SER A 196 -6.43 7.83 -1.22
CA SER A 196 -7.14 7.46 0.02
C SER A 196 -6.41 6.40 0.85
N LEU A 197 -5.63 5.53 0.21
CA LEU A 197 -4.91 4.42 0.84
C LEU A 197 -3.55 4.83 1.43
N LEU A 198 -3.04 6.01 1.10
CA LEU A 198 -1.77 6.53 1.64
C LEU A 198 -1.92 7.12 3.06
N THR A 199 -3.16 7.25 3.56
CA THR A 199 -3.47 7.78 4.90
C THR A 199 -3.36 6.74 6.01
#